data_AF-A0A1I8GYS8-F1
#
_entry.id   AF-A0A1I8GYS8-F1
#
_cell.length_a   1.000
_cell.length_b   1.000
_cell.length_c   1.000
_cell.angle_alpha   90.00
_cell.angle_beta   90.00
_cell.angle_gamma   90.00
#
_symmetry.space_group_name_H-M   'P 1'
#
loop_
_entity.id
_entity.type
_entity.pdbx_description
1 polymer ?
#
loop_
_entity_poly.entity_id
_entity_poly.type
_entity_poly.pdbx_seq_one_letter_code
_entity_poly.pdbx_strand_id
1 'polypeptide(L)'
;MVSDAGLLAPWALMFLYLFAVHFGKKFMANREPFSLRWPLIIYNAALVLLNFHIFWELFYCSYKRGYSYLCQHLDYSEDPYEMRIAKALWWYYFSKCIEFMDTIFFVLRKKNHLISFLHVYHHATMFPLWWIGVKWVAGGQSFVGAMINSFVHVVMYTYYGLCAVGESVQKYLWWKRYLTRMQ
;
A
#
# COMPACT_ATOMS: atom_id res chain seq x y z
N MET A 1 -21.89 -9.52 -17.31
CA MET A 1 -21.08 -10.76 -17.27
C MET A 1 -19.79 -10.47 -16.53
N VAL A 2 -19.70 -10.86 -15.26
CA VAL A 2 -18.45 -10.84 -14.50
C VAL A 2 -17.68 -12.07 -14.98
N SER A 3 -16.59 -11.89 -15.71
CA SER A 3 -15.73 -13.01 -16.06
C SER A 3 -15.09 -13.56 -14.79
N ASP A 4 -15.22 -14.87 -14.52
CA ASP A 4 -14.62 -15.57 -13.38
C ASP A 4 -13.11 -15.31 -13.24
N ALA A 5 -12.44 -14.99 -14.35
CA ALA A 5 -11.05 -14.55 -14.41
C ALA A 5 -10.73 -13.34 -13.52
N GLY A 6 -11.68 -12.41 -13.33
CA GLY A 6 -11.49 -11.22 -12.51
C GLY A 6 -11.46 -11.51 -11.00
N LEU A 7 -12.14 -12.56 -10.56
CA LEU A 7 -12.10 -12.97 -9.14
C LEU A 7 -10.83 -13.76 -8.84
N LEU A 8 -10.34 -14.57 -9.78
CA LEU A 8 -9.18 -15.44 -9.59
C LEU A 8 -7.85 -14.68 -9.58
N ALA A 9 -7.74 -13.57 -10.31
CA ALA A 9 -6.49 -12.82 -10.44
C ALA A 9 -5.92 -12.30 -9.09
N PRO A 10 -6.70 -11.69 -8.19
CA PRO A 10 -6.20 -11.28 -6.87
C PRO A 10 -5.69 -12.44 -6.01
N TRP A 11 -6.41 -13.58 -6.03
CA TRP A 11 -6.00 -14.77 -5.29
C TRP A 11 -4.73 -15.39 -5.89
N ALA A 12 -4.62 -15.46 -7.22
CA ALA A 12 -3.43 -15.95 -7.90
C ALA A 12 -2.20 -15.09 -7.58
N LEU A 13 -2.34 -13.76 -7.56
CA LEU A 13 -1.27 -12.84 -7.16
C LEU A 13 -0.89 -12.99 -5.69
N MET A 14 -1.85 -13.20 -4.79
CA MET A 14 -1.59 -13.49 -3.38
C MET A 14 -0.78 -14.79 -3.22
N PHE A 15 -1.17 -15.88 -3.89
CA PHE A 15 -0.42 -17.14 -3.85
C PHE A 15 0.98 -17.00 -4.46
N LEU A 16 1.10 -16.27 -5.58
CA LEU A 16 2.39 -15.95 -6.20
C LEU A 16 3.29 -15.17 -5.23
N TYR A 17 2.74 -14.19 -4.52
CA TYR A 17 3.44 -13.43 -3.49
C TYR A 17 3.96 -14.34 -2.37
N LEU A 18 3.10 -15.20 -1.80
CA LEU A 18 3.50 -16.14 -0.74
C LEU A 18 4.59 -17.10 -1.23
N PHE A 19 4.45 -17.61 -2.46
CA PHE A 19 5.45 -18.44 -3.10
C PHE A 19 6.77 -17.69 -3.27
N ALA A 20 6.74 -16.46 -3.78
CA ALA A 20 7.92 -15.62 -3.97
C ALA A 20 8.63 -15.32 -2.64
N VAL A 21 7.89 -15.10 -1.55
CA VAL A 21 8.47 -14.91 -0.22
C VAL A 21 9.13 -16.20 0.29
N HIS A 22 8.45 -17.34 0.19
CA HIS A 22 8.97 -18.62 0.66
C HIS A 22 10.23 -19.04 -0.10
N PHE A 23 10.13 -19.10 -1.44
CA PHE A 23 11.24 -19.49 -2.30
C PHE A 23 12.34 -18.45 -2.35
N GLY A 24 11.99 -17.15 -2.32
CA GLY A 24 12.97 -16.07 -2.28
C GLY A 24 13.84 -16.13 -1.03
N LYS A 25 13.27 -16.43 0.16
CA LYS A 25 14.05 -16.62 1.40
C LYS A 25 15.00 -17.82 1.28
N LYS A 26 14.54 -18.94 0.71
CA LYS A 26 15.36 -20.13 0.50
C LYS A 26 16.49 -19.89 -0.52
N PHE A 27 16.18 -19.20 -1.62
CA PHE A 27 17.13 -18.84 -2.67
C PHE A 27 18.22 -17.88 -2.15
N MET A 28 17.81 -16.91 -1.33
CA MET A 28 18.73 -15.95 -0.73
C MET A 28 19.55 -16.55 0.43
N ALA A 29 19.18 -17.69 1.00
CA ALA A 29 19.87 -18.27 2.16
C ALA A 29 21.40 -18.35 1.97
N ASN A 30 21.83 -18.84 0.81
CA ASN A 30 23.23 -19.05 0.46
C ASN A 30 23.87 -17.90 -0.36
N ARG A 31 23.22 -16.74 -0.47
CA ARG A 31 23.69 -15.58 -1.25
C ARG A 31 23.95 -14.36 -0.37
N GLU A 32 24.81 -13.45 -0.82
CA GLU A 32 25.00 -12.17 -0.16
C GLU A 32 23.80 -11.22 -0.39
N PRO A 33 23.52 -10.28 0.54
CA PRO A 33 22.42 -9.33 0.36
C PRO A 33 22.71 -8.34 -0.77
N PHE A 34 21.71 -8.07 -1.62
CA PHE A 34 21.87 -7.12 -2.71
C PHE A 34 21.90 -5.65 -2.23
N SER A 35 22.78 -4.85 -2.81
CA SER A 35 22.82 -3.40 -2.60
C SER A 35 21.84 -2.70 -3.55
N LEU A 36 20.59 -2.56 -3.12
CA LEU A 36 19.49 -1.98 -3.92
C LEU A 36 19.17 -0.53 -3.54
N ARG A 37 20.18 0.28 -3.21
CA ARG A 37 19.99 1.62 -2.65
C ARG A 37 19.19 2.55 -3.58
N TRP A 38 19.65 2.72 -4.83
CA TRP A 38 18.99 3.59 -5.81
C TRP A 38 17.58 3.11 -6.19
N PRO A 39 17.36 1.81 -6.50
CA PRO A 39 16.02 1.28 -6.72
C PRO A 39 15.05 1.59 -5.57
N LEU A 40 15.50 1.42 -4.31
CA LEU A 40 14.67 1.72 -3.14
C LEU A 40 14.33 3.20 -3.02
N ILE A 41 15.28 4.10 -3.28
CA ILE A 41 15.01 5.54 -3.19
C ILE A 41 13.94 5.93 -4.21
N ILE A 42 14.09 5.50 -5.47
CA ILE A 42 13.13 5.79 -6.54
C ILE A 42 11.77 5.17 -6.23
N TYR A 43 11.76 3.92 -5.80
CA TYR A 43 10.54 3.19 -5.45
C TYR A 43 9.78 3.84 -4.29
N ASN A 44 10.47 4.17 -3.19
CA ASN A 44 9.85 4.85 -2.05
C ASN A 44 9.34 6.24 -2.44
N ALA A 45 10.09 7.00 -3.25
CA ALA A 45 9.65 8.30 -3.74
C ALA A 45 8.38 8.20 -4.62
N ALA A 46 8.32 7.21 -5.50
CA ALA A 46 7.14 6.95 -6.32
C ALA A 46 5.92 6.58 -5.45
N LEU A 47 6.09 5.76 -4.41
CA LEU A 47 5.02 5.41 -3.48
C LEU A 47 4.56 6.58 -2.62
N VAL A 48 5.47 7.48 -2.22
CA VAL A 48 5.09 8.73 -1.54
C VAL A 48 4.19 9.56 -2.44
N LEU A 49 4.57 9.77 -3.70
CA LEU A 49 3.79 10.55 -4.65
C LEU A 49 2.42 9.91 -4.93
N LEU A 50 2.37 8.59 -5.11
CA LEU A 50 1.14 7.85 -5.36
C LEU A 50 0.19 7.95 -4.16
N ASN A 51 0.66 7.66 -2.95
CA ASN A 51 -0.17 7.72 -1.75
C ASN A 51 -0.59 9.15 -1.42
N PHE A 52 0.25 10.16 -1.70
CA PHE A 52 -0.12 11.56 -1.53
C PHE A 52 -1.23 11.96 -2.51
N HIS A 53 -1.14 11.54 -3.77
CA HIS A 53 -2.18 11.78 -4.77
C HIS A 53 -3.52 11.16 -4.34
N ILE A 54 -3.51 9.90 -3.90
CA ILE A 54 -4.73 9.21 -3.41
C ILE A 54 -5.31 9.94 -2.19
N PHE A 55 -4.47 10.27 -1.20
CA PHE A 55 -4.90 11.01 -0.02
C PHE A 55 -5.54 12.35 -0.40
N TRP A 56 -4.90 13.11 -1.28
CA TRP A 56 -5.37 14.42 -1.72
C TRP A 56 -6.71 14.34 -2.46
N GLU A 57 -6.85 13.38 -3.39
CA GLU A 57 -8.11 13.16 -4.10
C GLU A 57 -9.25 12.79 -3.16
N LEU A 58 -9.01 11.86 -2.22
CA LEU A 58 -10.01 11.46 -1.24
C LEU A 58 -10.37 12.62 -0.30
N PHE A 59 -9.39 13.36 0.20
CA PHE A 59 -9.61 14.51 1.08
C PHE A 59 -10.36 15.64 0.37
N TYR A 60 -9.92 16.04 -0.82
CA TYR A 60 -10.52 17.13 -1.58
C TYR A 60 -11.97 16.82 -1.99
N CYS A 61 -12.21 15.62 -2.52
CA CYS A 61 -13.55 15.25 -2.99
C CYS A 61 -14.52 15.03 -1.81
N SER A 62 -14.08 14.39 -0.73
CA SER A 62 -14.91 14.22 0.47
C SER A 62 -15.25 15.55 1.14
N TYR A 63 -14.31 16.49 1.19
CA TYR A 63 -14.54 17.84 1.71
C TYR A 63 -15.54 18.61 0.85
N LYS A 64 -15.40 18.58 -0.48
CA LYS A 64 -16.35 19.24 -1.40
C LYS A 64 -17.76 18.66 -1.35
N ARG A 65 -17.88 17.36 -1.12
CA ARG A 65 -19.16 16.65 -1.00
C ARG A 65 -19.80 16.76 0.39
N GLY A 66 -19.06 17.20 1.41
CA GLY A 66 -19.54 17.24 2.78
C GLY A 66 -19.78 15.85 3.36
N TYR A 67 -18.90 14.90 3.07
CA TYR A 67 -19.01 13.52 3.54
C TYR A 67 -19.03 13.44 5.08
N SER A 68 -19.88 12.57 5.61
CA SER A 68 -19.86 12.22 7.02
C SER A 68 -18.69 11.27 7.30
N TYR A 69 -17.83 11.61 8.27
CA TYR A 69 -16.74 10.74 8.71
C TYR A 69 -17.21 9.53 9.53
N LEU A 70 -18.47 9.54 9.99
CA LEU A 70 -19.03 8.46 10.82
C LEU A 70 -19.79 7.42 10.00
N CYS A 71 -20.68 7.87 9.11
CA CYS A 71 -21.49 6.98 8.30
C CYS A 71 -21.79 7.66 6.96
N GLN A 72 -20.99 7.32 5.95
CA GLN A 72 -21.22 7.77 4.59
C GLN A 72 -21.90 6.67 3.77
N HIS A 73 -23.07 6.98 3.20
CA HIS A 73 -23.78 6.10 2.29
C HIS A 73 -23.05 6.01 0.95
N LEU A 74 -23.21 4.88 0.27
CA LEU A 74 -22.74 4.74 -1.10
C LEU A 74 -23.66 5.50 -2.05
N ASP A 75 -23.02 6.29 -2.90
CA ASP A 75 -23.65 6.98 -4.00
C ASP A 75 -23.09 6.42 -5.31
N TYR A 76 -23.97 5.88 -6.16
CA TYR A 76 -23.61 5.35 -7.48
C TYR A 76 -23.93 6.34 -8.61
N SER A 77 -24.19 7.60 -8.26
CA SER A 77 -24.39 8.65 -9.25
C SER A 77 -23.10 8.94 -10.04
N GLU A 78 -23.26 9.42 -11.27
CA GLU A 78 -22.14 9.84 -12.12
C GLU A 78 -21.61 11.23 -11.76
N ASP A 79 -21.79 11.66 -10.50
CA ASP A 79 -21.24 12.93 -10.04
C ASP A 79 -19.71 12.95 -10.20
N PRO A 80 -19.13 14.04 -10.72
CA PRO A 80 -17.70 14.11 -11.01
C PRO A 80 -16.82 13.88 -9.77
N TYR A 81 -17.29 14.22 -8.56
CA TYR A 81 -16.54 13.99 -7.32
C TYR A 81 -16.65 12.53 -6.85
N GLU A 82 -17.82 11.92 -6.95
CA GLU A 82 -18.03 10.48 -6.67
C GLU A 82 -17.16 9.61 -7.58
N MET A 83 -17.14 9.94 -8.88
CA MET A 83 -16.28 9.25 -9.85
C MET A 83 -14.78 9.44 -9.56
N ARG A 84 -14.37 10.59 -9.03
CA ARG A 84 -12.98 10.81 -8.59
C ARG A 84 -12.65 10.00 -7.35
N ILE A 85 -13.57 9.89 -6.39
CA ILE A 85 -13.40 9.04 -5.21
C ILE A 85 -13.25 7.57 -5.62
N ALA A 86 -14.13 7.07 -6.51
CA ALA A 86 -14.03 5.71 -7.02
C ALA A 86 -12.69 5.45 -7.73
N LYS A 87 -12.20 6.40 -8.55
CA LYS A 87 -10.87 6.32 -9.18
C LYS A 87 -9.74 6.33 -8.17
N ALA A 88 -9.81 7.16 -7.12
CA ALA A 88 -8.81 7.20 -6.06
C ALA A 88 -8.77 5.88 -5.27
N LEU A 89 -9.93 5.28 -4.98
CA LEU A 89 -10.03 3.95 -4.36
C LEU A 89 -9.48 2.84 -5.27
N TRP A 90 -9.66 2.96 -6.58
CA TRP A 90 -9.02 2.04 -7.54
C TRP A 90 -7.49 2.19 -7.53
N TRP A 91 -6.97 3.41 -7.52
CA TRP A 91 -5.53 3.66 -7.38
C TRP A 91 -4.97 3.16 -6.04
N TYR A 92 -5.76 3.26 -4.97
CA TYR A 92 -5.43 2.68 -3.67
C TYR A 92 -5.34 1.15 -3.74
N TYR A 93 -6.29 0.49 -4.39
CA TYR A 93 -6.19 -0.96 -4.63
C TYR A 93 -4.94 -1.32 -5.44
N PHE A 94 -4.65 -0.55 -6.50
CA PHE A 94 -3.46 -0.74 -7.31
C PHE A 94 -2.17 -0.53 -6.52
N SER A 95 -2.13 0.44 -5.59
CA SER A 95 -0.97 0.66 -4.74
C SER A 95 -0.64 -0.58 -3.93
N LYS A 96 -1.63 -1.31 -3.40
CA LYS A 96 -1.42 -2.56 -2.65
C LYS A 96 -0.73 -3.66 -3.48
N CYS A 97 -0.93 -3.68 -4.80
CA CYS A 97 -0.18 -4.57 -5.69
C CYS A 97 1.31 -4.19 -5.73
N ILE A 98 1.61 -2.88 -5.83
CA ILE A 98 2.98 -2.37 -5.84
C ILE A 98 3.66 -2.67 -4.50
N GLU A 99 2.95 -2.51 -3.38
CA GLU A 99 3.48 -2.77 -2.04
C GLU A 99 3.94 -4.22 -1.82
N PHE A 100 3.50 -5.20 -2.63
CA PHE A 100 4.09 -6.54 -2.61
C PHE A 100 5.60 -6.55 -2.90
N MET A 101 6.09 -5.57 -3.66
CA MET A 101 7.51 -5.40 -3.92
C MET A 101 8.30 -5.06 -2.66
N ASP A 102 7.69 -4.48 -1.61
CA ASP A 102 8.36 -4.20 -0.33
C ASP A 102 8.95 -5.48 0.26
N THR A 103 8.14 -6.53 0.31
CA THR A 103 8.58 -7.82 0.85
C THR A 103 9.64 -8.45 -0.04
N ILE A 104 9.55 -8.30 -1.37
CA ILE A 104 10.60 -8.77 -2.30
C ILE A 104 11.93 -8.07 -1.99
N PHE A 105 11.92 -6.73 -1.81
CA PHE A 105 13.11 -5.99 -1.43
C PHE A 105 13.66 -6.42 -0.07
N PHE A 106 12.80 -6.72 0.92
CA PHE A 106 13.25 -7.24 2.21
C PHE A 106 13.91 -8.62 2.08
N VAL A 107 13.37 -9.50 1.24
CA VAL A 107 13.96 -10.82 0.95
C VAL A 107 15.32 -10.67 0.28
N LEU A 108 15.43 -9.86 -0.78
CA LEU A 108 16.67 -9.63 -1.52
C LEU A 108 17.77 -8.97 -0.68
N ARG A 109 17.40 -8.20 0.33
CA ARG A 109 18.34 -7.56 1.28
C ARG A 109 18.61 -8.39 2.53
N LYS A 110 18.07 -9.62 2.62
CA LYS A 110 18.13 -10.47 3.82
C LYS A 110 17.62 -9.79 5.10
N LYS A 111 16.68 -8.85 4.99
CA LYS A 111 16.06 -8.16 6.14
C LYS A 111 14.87 -8.96 6.69
N ASN A 112 15.11 -10.23 7.00
CA ASN A 112 14.07 -11.19 7.42
C ASN A 112 13.35 -10.78 8.71
N HIS A 113 13.97 -9.99 9.59
CA HIS A 113 13.35 -9.49 10.81
C HIS A 113 12.19 -8.50 10.54
N LEU A 114 12.15 -7.87 9.36
CA LEU A 114 11.04 -7.01 8.94
C LEU A 114 9.87 -7.81 8.37
N ILE A 115 10.14 -9.03 7.87
CA ILE A 115 9.12 -9.95 7.32
C ILE A 115 8.50 -10.73 8.48
N SER A 116 7.72 -10.04 9.30
CA SER A 116 6.95 -10.65 10.39
C SER A 116 5.71 -11.37 9.87
N PHE A 117 5.10 -12.21 10.71
CA PHE A 117 3.80 -12.82 10.41
C PHE A 117 2.75 -11.76 10.09
N LEU A 118 2.69 -10.68 10.90
CA LEU A 118 1.74 -9.60 10.72
C LEU A 118 1.93 -8.90 9.38
N HIS A 119 3.18 -8.62 8.98
CA HIS A 119 3.49 -8.01 7.68
C HIS A 119 2.96 -8.87 6.52
N VAL A 120 3.32 -10.17 6.51
CA VAL A 120 2.90 -11.07 5.43
C VAL A 120 1.39 -11.26 5.41
N TYR A 121 0.77 -11.45 6.57
CA TYR A 121 -0.68 -11.58 6.71
C TYR A 121 -1.42 -10.34 6.21
N HIS A 122 -0.99 -9.16 6.64
CA HIS A 122 -1.59 -7.88 6.24
C HIS A 122 -1.51 -7.69 4.71
N HIS A 123 -0.32 -7.81 4.11
CA HIS A 123 -0.18 -7.64 2.66
C HIS A 123 -0.94 -8.71 1.86
N ALA A 124 -0.91 -9.97 2.29
CA ALA A 124 -1.59 -11.07 1.59
C ALA A 124 -3.12 -10.91 1.63
N THR A 125 -3.69 -10.47 2.75
CA THR A 125 -5.15 -10.36 2.93
C THR A 125 -5.73 -9.05 2.42
N MET A 126 -5.01 -7.93 2.56
CA MET A 126 -5.50 -6.61 2.14
C MET A 126 -5.79 -6.57 0.63
N PHE A 127 -5.00 -7.24 -0.20
CA PHE A 127 -5.15 -7.16 -1.65
C PHE A 127 -6.45 -7.82 -2.17
N PRO A 128 -6.79 -9.09 -1.83
CA PRO A 128 -8.08 -9.68 -2.21
C PRO A 128 -9.28 -8.96 -1.59
N LEU A 129 -9.17 -8.49 -0.33
CA LEU A 129 -10.27 -7.80 0.34
C LEU A 129 -10.61 -6.46 -0.34
N TRP A 130 -9.59 -5.67 -0.69
CA TRP A 130 -9.78 -4.40 -1.38
C TRP A 130 -10.27 -4.58 -2.82
N TRP A 131 -9.97 -5.71 -3.48
CA TRP A 131 -10.58 -6.03 -4.77
C TRP A 131 -12.10 -6.15 -4.67
N ILE A 132 -12.60 -6.87 -3.66
CA ILE A 132 -14.05 -7.00 -3.42
C ILE A 132 -14.64 -5.62 -3.11
N GLY A 133 -13.97 -4.84 -2.27
CA GLY A 133 -14.36 -3.46 -1.93
C GLY A 133 -14.48 -2.56 -3.15
N VAL A 134 -13.44 -2.45 -3.98
CA VAL A 134 -13.47 -1.61 -5.20
C VAL A 134 -14.45 -2.15 -6.25
N LYS A 135 -14.70 -3.45 -6.30
CA LYS A 135 -15.60 -4.03 -7.30
C LYS A 135 -17.08 -3.75 -7.02
N TRP A 136 -17.49 -3.80 -5.75
CA TRP A 136 -18.90 -3.74 -5.35
C TRP A 136 -19.25 -2.46 -4.59
N VAL A 137 -18.27 -1.88 -3.88
CA VAL A 137 -18.44 -0.82 -2.88
C VAL A 137 -17.38 0.27 -3.08
N ALA A 138 -17.26 0.78 -4.32
CA ALA A 138 -16.27 1.78 -4.72
C ALA A 138 -16.60 3.20 -4.20
N GLY A 139 -16.84 3.35 -2.89
CA GLY A 139 -17.23 4.61 -2.28
C GLY A 139 -17.75 4.42 -0.85
N GLY A 140 -18.52 5.40 -0.37
CA GLY A 140 -19.10 5.36 0.98
C GLY A 140 -18.04 5.32 2.07
N GLN A 141 -18.35 4.71 3.22
CA GLN A 141 -17.51 4.69 4.43
C GLN A 141 -16.07 4.19 4.23
N SER A 142 -15.82 3.39 3.19
CA SER A 142 -14.48 2.88 2.83
C SER A 142 -13.45 3.98 2.59
N PHE A 143 -13.88 5.19 2.23
CA PHE A 143 -13.00 6.33 1.96
C PHE A 143 -12.15 6.72 3.17
N VAL A 144 -12.70 6.66 4.39
CA VAL A 144 -12.01 7.08 5.62
C VAL A 144 -10.79 6.19 5.86
N GLY A 145 -10.98 4.87 5.75
CA GLY A 145 -9.91 3.90 5.92
C GLY A 145 -8.82 4.07 4.87
N ALA A 146 -9.20 4.22 3.59
CA ALA A 146 -8.23 4.44 2.51
C ALA A 146 -7.48 5.77 2.67
N MET A 147 -8.15 6.84 3.08
CA MET A 147 -7.57 8.16 3.28
C MET A 147 -6.53 8.13 4.42
N ILE A 148 -6.90 7.59 5.59
CA ILE A 148 -5.98 7.49 6.74
C ILE A 148 -4.79 6.59 6.38
N ASN A 149 -5.04 5.44 5.76
CA ASN A 149 -3.97 4.52 5.35
C ASN A 149 -3.01 5.20 4.36
N SER A 150 -3.54 5.89 3.34
CA SER A 150 -2.71 6.61 2.36
C SER A 150 -1.84 7.67 3.04
N PHE A 151 -2.39 8.41 4.00
CA PHE A 151 -1.63 9.38 4.78
C PHE A 151 -0.50 8.72 5.59
N VAL A 152 -0.79 7.64 6.31
CA VAL A 152 0.24 6.89 7.06
C VAL A 152 1.30 6.33 6.12
N HIS A 153 0.91 5.83 4.94
CA HIS A 153 1.84 5.34 3.93
C HIS A 153 2.72 6.44 3.34
N VAL A 154 2.23 7.68 3.16
CA VAL A 154 3.09 8.83 2.81
C VAL A 154 4.19 9.01 3.84
N VAL A 155 3.85 9.00 5.13
CA VAL A 155 4.84 9.18 6.21
C VAL A 155 5.80 7.98 6.29
N MET A 156 5.29 6.76 6.17
CA MET A 156 6.07 5.51 6.18
C MET A 156 7.08 5.45 5.02
N TYR A 157 6.64 5.68 3.79
CA TYR A 157 7.55 5.61 2.63
C TYR A 157 8.52 6.80 2.59
N THR A 158 8.14 7.96 3.13
CA THR A 158 9.08 9.06 3.33
C THR A 158 10.20 8.64 4.30
N TYR A 159 9.84 8.01 5.42
CA TYR A 159 10.82 7.47 6.36
C TYR A 159 11.73 6.41 5.70
N TYR A 160 11.18 5.47 4.92
CA TYR A 160 11.97 4.45 4.22
C TYR A 160 12.88 5.03 3.13
N GLY A 161 12.41 6.03 2.39
CA GLY A 161 13.20 6.79 1.43
C GLY A 161 14.39 7.47 2.10
N LEU A 162 14.15 8.19 3.20
CA LEU A 162 15.22 8.85 3.99
C LEU A 162 16.21 7.84 4.58
N CYS A 163 15.73 6.68 5.06
CA CYS A 163 16.60 5.58 5.48
C CYS A 163 17.50 5.05 4.35
N ALA A 164 17.02 5.05 3.11
CA ALA A 164 17.79 4.60 1.95
C ALA A 164 18.81 5.63 1.45
N VAL A 165 18.63 6.93 1.77
CA VAL A 165 19.61 7.99 1.46
C VAL A 165 20.92 7.84 2.24
N GLY A 166 20.96 7.08 3.33
CA GLY A 166 22.22 6.64 3.96
C GLY A 166 22.32 6.91 5.46
N GLU A 167 23.41 6.44 6.07
CA GLU A 167 23.63 6.52 7.53
C GLU A 167 23.72 7.95 8.06
N SER A 168 24.13 8.91 7.23
CA SER A 168 24.14 10.33 7.58
C SER A 168 22.74 10.84 7.92
N VAL A 169 21.71 10.40 7.18
CA VAL A 169 20.31 10.82 7.39
C VAL A 169 19.65 9.99 8.48
N GLN A 170 19.99 8.70 8.60
CA GLN A 170 19.40 7.80 9.60
C GLN A 170 19.56 8.30 11.05
N LYS A 171 20.65 9.01 11.36
CA LYS A 171 20.88 9.61 12.69
C LYS A 171 19.79 10.60 13.09
N TYR A 172 19.17 11.28 12.13
CA TYR A 172 18.11 12.26 12.38
C TYR A 172 16.71 11.64 12.46
N LEU A 173 16.56 10.34 12.20
CA LEU A 173 15.27 9.65 12.17
C LEU A 173 14.82 9.13 13.56
N TRP A 174 14.88 9.98 14.58
CA TRP A 174 14.49 9.66 15.97
C TRP A 174 13.00 9.31 16.12
N TRP A 175 12.17 9.79 15.20
CA TRP A 175 10.72 9.64 15.20
C TRP A 175 10.17 8.27 14.74
N LYS A 176 11.03 7.27 14.50
CA LYS A 176 10.62 5.89 14.14
C LYS A 176 9.53 5.34 15.07
N ARG A 177 9.64 5.58 16.37
CA ARG A 177 8.68 5.12 17.40
C ARG A 177 7.27 5.69 17.24
N TYR A 178 7.14 6.90 16.71
CA TYR A 178 5.82 7.51 16.48
C TYR A 178 5.19 6.93 15.22
N LEU A 179 6.01 6.60 14.23
CA LEU A 179 5.56 5.91 13.02
C LEU A 179 4.94 4.56 13.35
N THR A 180 5.58 3.77 14.22
CA THR A 180 5.04 2.47 14.67
C THR A 180 3.76 2.61 15.52
N ARG A 181 3.48 3.79 16.09
CA ARG A 181 2.21 4.04 16.81
C ARG A 181 1.09 4.52 15.90
N MET A 182 1.43 5.09 14.74
CA MET A 182 0.45 5.56 13.74
C MET A 182 -0.03 4.45 12.81
N GLN A 183 0.76 3.39 12.65
CA GLN A 183 0.49 2.22 11.82
C GLN A 183 -0.28 1.16 12.61
#